data_AF-A0A1M6RL59-F1
#
_entry.id   AF-A0A1M6RL59-F1
#
_cell.length_a   1.000
_cell.length_b   1.000
_cell.length_c   1.000
_cell.angle_alpha   90.00
_cell.angle_beta   90.00
_cell.angle_gamma   90.00
#
_symmetry.space_group_name_H-M   'P 1'
#
loop_
_entity.id
_entity.type
_entity.pdbx_description
1 polymer ?
#
loop_
_entity_poly.entity_id
_entity_poly.type
_entity_poly.pdbx_seq_one_letter_code
_entity_poly.pdbx_strand_id
1 'polypeptide(L)'
;MSEFFKAELKDRFLEYALDRSDYFEIQTLYDEFLRPNYSLQYVERLVREILEYDSSLLDVMSGNGMDIFMLASTSSTEDFLEDGGFMDMYVKEEEKWDVFLDQLSSTRKPSNTQNKLFKAPSLKKEKTLLMVLISAIAMSFLFTVISIFKETFLEPEYVPADEFKRKMELLQEQYLQENVRLQSELKQALSVLDSLSR
;
A
#
# COMPACT_ATOMS: atom_id res chain seq x y z
N MET A 1 -6.72 -6.71 -11.78
CA MET A 1 -5.99 -6.73 -13.06
C MET A 1 -4.97 -7.86 -12.98
N SER A 2 -4.74 -8.61 -14.05
CA SER A 2 -3.69 -9.64 -14.05
C SER A 2 -2.31 -8.96 -13.97
N GLU A 3 -1.39 -9.49 -13.15
CA GLU A 3 -0.01 -8.99 -13.06
C GLU A 3 0.72 -9.09 -14.42
N PHE A 4 0.31 -10.04 -15.26
CA PHE A 4 0.75 -10.12 -16.66
C PHE A 4 0.42 -8.87 -17.47
N PHE A 5 -0.82 -8.37 -17.39
CA PHE A 5 -1.22 -7.14 -18.10
C PHE A 5 -0.49 -5.91 -17.56
N LYS A 6 -0.16 -5.93 -16.27
CA LYS A 6 0.65 -4.88 -15.64
C LYS A 6 2.07 -4.89 -16.20
N ALA A 7 2.66 -6.07 -16.41
CA ALA A 7 3.97 -6.23 -17.02
C ALA A 7 3.96 -5.79 -18.49
N GLU A 8 2.97 -6.22 -19.28
CA GLU A 8 2.79 -5.78 -20.68
C GLU A 8 2.71 -4.26 -20.80
N LEU A 9 1.96 -3.63 -19.90
CA LEU A 9 1.77 -2.19 -19.91
C LEU A 9 3.06 -1.43 -19.58
N LYS A 10 3.90 -1.96 -18.68
CA LYS A 10 5.22 -1.39 -18.39
C LYS A 10 6.13 -1.45 -19.61
N ASP A 11 6.15 -2.57 -20.33
CA ASP A 11 6.95 -2.72 -21.54
C ASP A 11 6.50 -1.75 -22.63
N ARG A 12 5.19 -1.61 -22.85
CA ARG A 12 4.66 -0.62 -23.80
C ARG A 12 5.00 0.82 -23.42
N PHE A 13 5.08 1.14 -22.14
CA PHE A 13 5.50 2.47 -21.69
C PHE A 13 6.98 2.73 -21.98
N LEU A 14 7.82 1.71 -21.80
CA LEU A 14 9.24 1.79 -22.15
C LEU A 14 9.44 1.88 -23.67
N GLU A 15 8.71 1.09 -24.46
CA GLU A 15 8.72 1.17 -25.93
C GLU A 15 8.30 2.57 -26.39
N TYR A 16 7.20 3.09 -25.84
CA TYR A 16 6.73 4.44 -26.15
C TYR A 16 7.77 5.51 -25.77
N ALA A 17 8.44 5.35 -24.64
CA ALA A 17 9.51 6.26 -24.22
C ALA A 17 10.74 6.17 -25.12
N LEU A 18 11.04 5.00 -25.66
CA LEU A 18 12.18 4.74 -26.55
C LEU A 18 11.96 5.30 -27.95
N ASP A 19 10.73 5.19 -28.47
CA ASP A 19 10.35 5.79 -29.76
C ASP A 19 10.41 7.33 -29.73
N ARG A 20 10.43 7.92 -28.54
CA ARG A 20 10.52 9.37 -28.34
C ARG A 20 11.92 9.80 -27.94
N SER A 21 12.40 10.85 -28.58
CA SER A 21 13.68 11.48 -28.25
C SER A 21 13.58 12.63 -27.23
N ASP A 22 12.36 12.96 -26.79
CA ASP A 22 12.05 14.11 -25.93
C ASP A 22 11.40 13.68 -24.61
N TYR A 23 11.54 14.54 -23.59
CA TYR A 23 10.80 14.37 -22.34
C TYR A 23 9.30 14.58 -22.58
N PHE A 24 8.48 13.66 -22.08
CA PHE A 24 7.02 13.75 -22.19
C PHE A 24 6.34 13.63 -20.83
N GLU A 25 5.15 14.21 -20.72
CA GLU A 25 4.39 14.23 -19.47
C GLU A 25 3.75 12.87 -19.17
N ILE A 26 3.70 12.50 -17.88
CA ILE A 26 3.03 11.28 -17.43
C ILE A 26 1.53 11.26 -17.77
N GLN A 27 0.91 12.44 -17.90
CA GLN A 27 -0.47 12.57 -18.34
C GLN A 27 -0.68 12.06 -19.77
N THR A 28 0.35 12.11 -20.62
CA THR A 28 0.30 11.57 -21.99
C THR A 28 0.12 10.05 -21.96
N LEU A 29 0.84 9.34 -21.08
CA LEU A 29 0.68 7.90 -20.90
C LEU A 29 -0.72 7.54 -20.41
N TYR A 30 -1.27 8.37 -19.51
CA TYR A 30 -2.64 8.21 -19.04
C TYR A 30 -3.66 8.33 -20.18
N ASP A 31 -3.53 9.37 -20.98
CA ASP A 31 -4.48 9.69 -22.04
C ASP A 31 -4.41 8.71 -23.22
N GLU A 32 -3.23 8.17 -23.54
CA GLU A 32 -3.04 7.25 -24.66
C GLU A 32 -3.34 5.79 -24.33
N PHE A 33 -2.93 5.30 -23.15
CA PHE A 33 -2.96 3.85 -22.86
C PHE A 33 -4.02 3.44 -21.84
N LEU A 34 -4.52 4.37 -21.02
CA LEU A 34 -5.23 4.03 -19.79
C LEU A 34 -6.60 4.66 -19.63
N ARG A 35 -6.93 5.69 -20.43
CA ARG A 35 -8.25 6.29 -20.47
C ARG A 35 -9.27 5.37 -21.18
N PRO A 36 -10.51 5.21 -20.67
CA PRO A 36 -11.06 5.76 -19.42
C PRO A 36 -10.97 4.80 -18.22
N ASN A 37 -10.37 3.63 -18.40
CA ASN A 37 -10.54 2.51 -17.49
C ASN A 37 -9.70 2.61 -16.19
N TYR A 38 -8.71 3.51 -16.17
CA TYR A 38 -7.79 3.66 -15.04
C TYR A 38 -7.67 5.12 -14.60
N SER A 39 -6.90 5.37 -13.54
CA SER A 39 -6.64 6.71 -12.97
C SER A 39 -5.21 7.17 -13.25
N LEU A 40 -4.98 8.49 -13.22
CA LEU A 40 -3.64 9.07 -13.35
C LEU A 40 -2.67 8.55 -12.27
N GLN A 41 -3.15 8.40 -11.04
CA GLN A 41 -2.39 7.82 -9.91
C GLN A 41 -1.89 6.39 -10.19
N TYR A 42 -2.62 5.65 -11.01
CA TYR A 42 -2.20 4.30 -11.40
C TYR A 42 -0.97 4.35 -12.32
N VAL A 43 -0.91 5.34 -13.21
CA VAL A 43 0.26 5.59 -14.09
C VAL A 43 1.47 5.98 -13.26
N GLU A 44 1.30 6.91 -12.32
CA GLU A 44 2.35 7.33 -11.38
C GLU A 44 2.91 6.14 -10.62
N ARG A 45 2.04 5.24 -10.14
CA ARG A 45 2.46 4.02 -9.46
C ARG A 45 3.22 3.08 -10.39
N LEU A 46 2.74 2.86 -11.61
CA LEU A 46 3.42 2.01 -12.58
C LEU A 46 4.83 2.50 -12.91
N VAL A 47 4.96 3.81 -13.13
CA VAL A 47 6.26 4.42 -13.45
C VAL A 47 7.19 4.35 -12.24
N ARG A 48 6.68 4.58 -11.01
CA ARG A 48 7.47 4.34 -9.79
C ARG A 48 7.95 2.89 -9.70
N GLU A 49 7.09 1.92 -9.99
CA GLU A 49 7.49 0.52 -9.94
C GLU A 49 8.56 0.15 -10.98
N ILE A 50 8.56 0.80 -12.15
CA ILE A 50 9.62 0.65 -13.16
C ILE A 50 10.95 1.20 -12.60
N LEU A 51 10.92 2.41 -12.02
CA LEU A 51 12.10 3.07 -11.46
C LEU A 51 12.63 2.40 -10.18
N GLU A 52 11.74 1.81 -9.38
CA GLU A 52 12.11 1.01 -8.20
C GLU A 52 12.79 -0.29 -8.59
N TYR A 53 12.41 -0.86 -9.75
CA TYR A 53 13.09 -2.02 -10.31
C TYR A 53 14.49 -1.63 -10.82
N ASP A 54 14.55 -0.65 -11.72
CA ASP A 54 15.81 -0.09 -12.21
C ASP A 54 15.62 1.39 -12.59
N SER A 55 16.29 2.26 -11.82
CA SER A 55 16.26 3.70 -12.03
C SER A 55 16.99 4.14 -13.29
N SER A 56 17.77 3.26 -13.92
CA SER A 56 18.42 3.53 -15.18
C SER A 56 17.45 3.47 -16.35
N LEU A 57 16.31 2.78 -16.26
CA LEU A 57 15.40 2.55 -17.40
C LEU A 57 14.64 3.77 -17.88
N LEU A 58 14.46 4.79 -17.03
CA LEU A 58 13.76 6.01 -17.37
C LEU A 58 14.43 7.18 -16.67
N ASP A 59 14.70 8.25 -17.41
CA ASP A 59 15.10 9.51 -16.81
C ASP A 59 13.87 10.32 -16.42
N VAL A 60 13.89 10.88 -15.21
CA VAL A 60 12.76 11.57 -14.62
C VAL A 60 13.13 12.97 -14.21
N MET A 61 12.44 13.95 -14.79
CA MET A 61 12.49 15.32 -14.30
C MET A 61 11.43 15.55 -13.23
N SER A 62 11.90 15.88 -12.02
CA SER A 62 11.05 16.28 -10.89
C SER A 62 11.17 17.79 -10.63
N GLY A 63 10.04 18.50 -10.58
CA GLY A 63 9.98 19.93 -10.23
C GLY A 63 9.31 20.15 -8.87
N ASN A 64 9.82 21.07 -8.04
CA ASN A 64 9.17 21.52 -6.80
C ASN A 64 8.71 20.43 -5.80
N GLY A 65 9.52 19.38 -5.60
CA GLY A 65 9.44 18.56 -4.38
C GLY A 65 8.38 17.45 -4.32
N MET A 66 7.64 17.14 -5.40
CA MET A 66 6.93 15.84 -5.50
C MET A 66 6.57 15.47 -6.95
N ASP A 67 6.71 14.17 -7.24
CA ASP A 67 6.05 13.33 -8.25
C ASP A 67 6.35 13.60 -9.74
N ILE A 68 7.27 12.78 -10.27
CA ILE A 68 7.43 12.35 -11.68
C ILE A 68 6.56 13.13 -12.67
N PHE A 69 7.08 14.25 -13.19
CA PHE A 69 6.35 15.08 -14.15
C PHE A 69 6.62 14.67 -15.58
N MET A 70 7.91 14.51 -15.90
CA MET A 70 8.34 14.18 -17.25
C MET A 70 9.27 12.98 -17.27
N LEU A 71 9.14 12.19 -18.35
CA LEU A 71 9.83 10.93 -18.57
C LEU A 71 10.57 10.97 -19.90
N ALA A 72 11.75 10.36 -19.95
CA ALA A 72 12.46 10.05 -21.17
C ALA A 72 13.09 8.66 -21.06
N SER A 73 13.26 7.97 -22.18
CA SER A 73 14.06 6.76 -22.23
C SER A 73 15.54 7.06 -22.00
N THR A 74 16.28 6.04 -21.57
CA THR A 74 17.74 6.07 -21.48
C THR A 74 18.31 5.03 -22.44
N SER A 75 19.64 4.96 -22.54
CA SER A 75 20.28 3.92 -23.34
C SER A 75 20.06 2.50 -22.81
N SER A 76 19.74 2.31 -21.52
CA SER A 76 19.50 0.98 -20.95
C SER A 76 18.06 0.50 -21.19
N THR A 77 17.14 1.38 -21.58
CA THR A 77 15.77 1.00 -21.95
C THR A 77 15.73 0.05 -23.15
N GLU A 78 16.58 0.30 -24.16
CA GLU A 78 16.66 -0.51 -25.38
C GLU A 78 17.14 -1.92 -25.06
N ASP A 79 18.30 -2.02 -24.40
CA ASP A 79 18.90 -3.29 -23.97
C ASP A 79 17.92 -4.11 -23.12
N PHE A 80 17.19 -3.48 -22.20
CA PHE A 80 16.22 -4.16 -21.33
C PHE A 80 15.02 -4.72 -22.09
N LEU A 81 14.52 -4.00 -23.10
CA LEU A 81 13.41 -4.46 -23.94
C LEU A 81 13.87 -5.58 -24.88
N GLU A 82 15.09 -5.51 -25.43
CA GLU A 82 15.66 -6.59 -26.25
C GLU A 82 15.89 -7.89 -25.45
N ASP A 83 16.24 -7.77 -24.16
CA ASP A 83 16.39 -8.90 -23.23
C ASP A 83 15.04 -9.53 -22.79
N GLY A 84 13.91 -8.96 -23.23
CA GLY A 84 12.56 -9.50 -23.06
C GLY A 84 11.64 -8.68 -22.14
N GLY A 85 12.13 -7.62 -21.51
CA GLY A 85 11.31 -6.72 -20.69
C GLY A 85 10.65 -7.38 -19.46
N PHE A 86 9.69 -6.67 -18.88
CA PHE A 86 8.93 -7.13 -17.71
C PHE A 86 8.01 -8.30 -18.03
N MET A 87 7.47 -8.37 -19.25
CA MET A 87 6.57 -9.43 -19.68
C MET A 87 7.25 -10.80 -19.70
N ASP A 88 8.42 -10.90 -20.35
CA ASP A 88 9.16 -12.16 -20.43
C ASP A 88 9.68 -12.59 -19.05
N MET A 89 10.06 -11.63 -18.20
CA MET A 89 10.40 -11.91 -16.80
C MET A 89 9.22 -12.53 -16.05
N TYR A 90 8.01 -11.97 -16.20
CA TYR A 90 6.81 -12.51 -15.56
C TYR A 90 6.50 -13.94 -16.02
N VAL A 91 6.58 -14.20 -17.33
CA VAL A 91 6.38 -15.55 -17.89
C VAL A 91 7.41 -16.54 -17.35
N LYS A 92 8.69 -16.16 -17.30
CA LYS A 92 9.75 -16.99 -16.71
C LYS A 92 9.53 -17.27 -15.23
N GLU A 93 8.96 -16.34 -14.48
CA GLU A 93 8.59 -16.57 -13.08
C GLU A 93 7.42 -17.54 -12.95
N GLU A 94 6.38 -17.39 -13.77
CA GLU A 94 5.24 -18.32 -13.80
C GLU A 94 5.69 -19.73 -14.16
N GLU A 95 6.55 -19.89 -15.17
CA GLU A 95 7.13 -21.18 -15.54
C GLU A 95 7.96 -21.80 -14.41
N LYS A 96 8.74 -21.00 -13.68
CA LYS A 96 9.50 -21.48 -12.50
C LYS A 96 8.55 -21.94 -11.38
N TRP A 97 7.47 -21.21 -11.15
CA TRP A 97 6.46 -21.59 -10.17
C TRP A 97 5.75 -22.88 -10.57
N ASP A 98 5.41 -23.04 -11.84
CA ASP A 98 4.84 -24.28 -12.37
C ASP A 98 5.81 -25.46 -12.24
N VAL A 99 7.08 -25.28 -12.55
CA VAL A 99 8.11 -26.31 -12.36
C VAL A 99 8.28 -26.65 -10.88
N PHE A 100 8.27 -25.65 -9.99
CA PHE A 100 8.37 -25.87 -8.55
C PHE A 100 7.14 -26.62 -8.00
N LEU A 101 5.94 -26.24 -8.43
CA LEU A 101 4.70 -26.92 -8.06
C LEU A 101 4.62 -28.33 -8.64
N ASP A 102 5.11 -28.52 -9.87
CA ASP A 102 5.22 -29.84 -10.48
C ASP A 102 6.22 -30.72 -9.70
N GLN A 103 7.36 -30.19 -9.26
CA GLN A 103 8.29 -30.92 -8.38
C GLN A 103 7.69 -31.25 -7.00
N LEU A 104 6.93 -30.32 -6.40
CA LEU A 104 6.21 -30.56 -5.13
C LEU A 104 5.08 -31.60 -5.29
N SER A 105 4.41 -31.61 -6.44
CA SER A 105 3.32 -32.56 -6.72
C SER A 105 3.85 -33.93 -7.13
N SER A 106 4.93 -33.96 -7.92
CA SER A 106 5.61 -35.17 -8.40
C SER A 106 6.36 -35.91 -7.30
N THR A 107 6.71 -35.24 -6.19
CA THR A 107 7.24 -35.90 -4.98
C THR A 107 6.15 -36.61 -4.14
N ARG A 108 4.88 -36.61 -4.57
CA ARG A 108 3.82 -37.35 -3.88
C ARG A 108 2.79 -37.98 -4.80
N LYS A 109 3.22 -38.82 -5.75
CA LYS A 109 2.39 -39.98 -6.13
C LYS A 109 2.72 -41.13 -5.18
N PRO A 110 1.84 -41.52 -4.23
CA PRO A 110 2.03 -42.78 -3.52
C PRO A 110 1.82 -43.90 -4.53
N SER A 111 2.89 -44.38 -5.14
CA SER A 111 2.83 -45.63 -5.88
C SER A 111 2.38 -46.72 -4.89
N ASN A 112 1.21 -47.31 -5.15
CA ASN A 112 0.62 -48.38 -4.33
C ASN A 112 1.48 -49.66 -4.27
N THR A 113 2.72 -49.60 -4.76
CA THR A 113 3.68 -50.70 -4.83
C THR A 113 4.89 -50.51 -3.90
N GLN A 114 4.97 -49.43 -3.11
CA GLN A 114 6.08 -49.18 -2.16
C GLN A 114 5.74 -49.41 -0.68
N ASN A 115 4.58 -49.96 -0.34
CA ASN A 115 4.18 -50.23 1.06
C ASN A 115 4.92 -51.42 1.73
N LYS A 116 6.04 -51.91 1.17
CA LYS A 116 6.77 -53.04 1.78
C LYS A 116 8.26 -52.85 2.06
N LEU A 117 8.91 -51.73 1.70
CA LEU A 117 10.38 -51.66 1.85
C LEU A 117 10.99 -50.50 2.66
N PHE A 118 10.23 -49.52 3.14
CA PHE A 118 10.80 -48.48 4.01
C PHE A 118 10.05 -48.36 5.34
N LYS A 119 10.36 -49.25 6.28
CA LYS A 119 10.24 -48.94 7.71
C LYS A 119 11.45 -48.08 8.11
N ALA A 120 11.41 -46.79 7.80
CA ALA A 120 12.28 -45.80 8.43
C ALA A 120 11.59 -45.31 9.73
N PRO A 121 12.31 -45.21 10.86
CA PRO A 121 11.70 -44.80 12.12
C PRO A 121 11.45 -43.29 12.14
N SER A 122 10.18 -42.93 12.34
CA SER A 122 9.70 -41.70 12.98
C SER A 122 10.09 -40.32 12.41
N LEU A 123 9.76 -40.04 11.15
CA LEU A 123 9.52 -38.66 10.63
C LEU A 123 8.20 -38.03 11.13
N LYS A 124 7.58 -38.60 12.18
CA LYS A 124 6.30 -38.13 12.72
C LYS A 124 6.49 -36.85 13.55
N LYS A 125 7.60 -36.75 14.29
CA LYS A 125 7.85 -35.59 15.18
C LYS A 125 8.09 -34.30 14.40
N GLU A 126 8.88 -34.37 13.33
CA GLU A 126 9.18 -33.20 12.49
C GLU A 126 7.93 -32.70 11.75
N LYS A 127 7.10 -33.60 11.21
CA LYS A 127 5.82 -33.23 10.58
C LYS A 127 4.85 -32.59 11.57
N THR A 128 4.78 -33.10 12.80
CA THR A 128 3.96 -32.49 13.86
C THR A 128 4.51 -31.12 14.25
N LEU A 129 5.83 -30.96 14.38
CA LEU A 129 6.45 -29.67 14.73
C LEU A 129 6.19 -28.62 13.65
N LEU A 130 6.28 -29.00 12.38
CA LEU A 130 6.01 -28.12 11.24
C LEU A 130 4.52 -27.74 11.18
N MET A 131 3.60 -28.68 11.42
CA MET A 131 2.17 -28.39 11.54
C MET A 131 1.83 -27.47 12.72
N VAL A 132 2.50 -27.66 13.87
CA VAL A 132 2.33 -26.77 15.04
C VAL A 132 2.85 -25.37 14.73
N LEU A 133 4.00 -25.26 14.05
CA LEU A 133 4.56 -23.98 13.66
C LEU A 133 3.64 -23.23 12.68
N ILE A 134 3.15 -23.91 11.64
CA ILE A 134 2.18 -23.33 10.69
C ILE A 134 0.89 -22.91 11.44
N SER A 135 0.39 -23.76 12.35
CA SER A 135 -0.80 -23.46 13.15
C SER A 135 -0.61 -22.24 14.06
N ALA A 136 0.56 -22.10 14.69
CA ALA A 136 0.89 -20.95 15.52
C ALA A 136 0.95 -19.65 14.72
N ILE A 137 1.58 -19.69 13.54
CA ILE A 137 1.64 -18.54 12.62
C ILE A 137 0.23 -18.17 12.13
N ALA A 138 -0.56 -19.16 11.72
CA ALA A 138 -1.93 -18.95 11.26
C ALA A 138 -2.82 -18.36 12.36
N MET A 139 -2.72 -18.85 13.60
CA MET A 139 -3.45 -18.27 14.74
C MET A 139 -2.99 -16.86 15.07
N SER A 140 -1.69 -16.57 15.03
CA SER A 140 -1.18 -15.22 15.25
C SER A 140 -1.71 -14.25 14.20
N PHE A 141 -1.70 -14.66 12.93
CA PHE A 141 -2.24 -13.87 11.84
C PHE A 141 -3.74 -13.63 11.99
N LEU A 142 -4.51 -14.69 12.28
CA LEU A 142 -5.95 -14.59 12.50
C LEU A 142 -6.28 -13.67 13.68
N PHE A 143 -5.50 -13.75 14.77
CA PHE A 143 -5.64 -12.87 15.93
C PHE A 143 -5.35 -11.41 15.55
N THR A 144 -4.29 -11.13 14.80
CA THR A 144 -3.98 -9.78 14.33
C THR A 144 -5.09 -9.21 13.45
N VAL A 145 -5.62 -10.01 12.51
CA VAL A 145 -6.75 -9.58 11.66
C VAL A 145 -7.99 -9.31 12.49
N ILE A 146 -8.33 -10.20 13.43
CA ILE A 146 -9.49 -10.00 14.32
C ILE A 146 -9.30 -8.78 15.22
N SER A 147 -8.09 -8.52 15.72
CA SER A 147 -7.80 -7.34 16.56
C SER A 147 -7.92 -6.04 15.78
N ILE A 148 -7.39 -5.97 14.55
CA ILE A 148 -7.54 -4.80 13.68
C ILE A 148 -9.02 -4.58 13.34
N PHE A 149 -9.76 -5.64 13.00
CA PHE A 149 -11.20 -5.54 12.77
C PHE A 149 -11.95 -5.14 14.03
N LYS A 150 -11.59 -5.64 15.21
CA LYS A 150 -12.19 -5.23 16.47
C LYS A 150 -11.91 -3.77 16.78
N GLU A 151 -10.68 -3.28 16.68
CA GLU A 151 -10.39 -1.85 16.91
C GLU A 151 -11.04 -0.92 15.89
N THR A 152 -11.22 -1.37 14.66
CA THR A 152 -11.82 -0.55 13.59
C THR A 152 -13.36 -0.60 13.60
N PHE A 153 -13.97 -1.67 14.14
CA PHE A 153 -15.42 -1.91 14.07
C PHE A 153 -16.13 -1.98 15.45
N LEU A 154 -15.41 -2.13 16.57
CA LEU A 154 -15.96 -1.86 17.91
C LEU A 154 -15.85 -0.36 18.17
N GLU A 155 -17.00 0.26 17.93
CA GLU A 155 -17.46 1.59 18.31
C GLU A 155 -16.59 2.35 19.34
N PRO A 156 -16.31 3.65 19.10
CA PRO A 156 -15.70 4.51 20.10
C PRO A 156 -16.55 4.42 21.36
N GLU A 157 -15.90 4.16 22.50
CA GLU A 157 -16.48 4.06 23.84
C GLU A 157 -17.76 4.90 23.95
N TYR A 158 -18.92 4.26 23.76
CA TYR A 158 -20.22 4.93 23.68
C TYR A 158 -20.53 5.43 25.08
N VAL A 159 -20.06 6.64 25.40
CA VAL A 159 -20.42 7.34 26.62
C VAL A 159 -21.95 7.39 26.65
N PRO A 160 -22.61 6.80 27.66
CA PRO A 160 -24.05 6.83 27.75
C PRO A 160 -24.53 8.28 27.55
N ALA A 161 -25.54 8.49 26.70
CA ALA A 161 -25.99 9.83 26.30
C ALA A 161 -26.24 10.77 27.50
N ASP A 162 -26.54 10.21 28.67
CA ASP A 162 -26.74 10.91 29.93
C ASP A 162 -25.44 11.51 30.50
N GLU A 163 -24.31 10.80 30.43
CA GLU A 163 -23.01 11.32 30.85
C GLU A 163 -22.49 12.39 29.90
N PHE A 164 -22.73 12.23 28.59
CA PHE A 164 -22.39 13.23 27.60
C PHE A 164 -23.17 14.54 27.82
N LYS A 165 -24.50 14.44 28.04
CA LYS A 165 -25.34 15.60 28.35
C LYS A 165 -24.87 16.32 29.61
N ARG A 166 -24.59 15.58 30.69
CA ARG A 166 -24.11 16.15 31.95
C ARG A 166 -22.78 16.90 31.77
N LYS A 167 -21.84 16.34 30.99
CA LYS A 167 -20.57 17.04 30.69
C LYS A 167 -20.79 18.29 29.84
N MET A 168 -21.70 18.24 28.87
CA MET A 168 -22.05 19.39 28.04
C MET A 168 -22.70 20.53 28.82
N GLU A 169 -23.59 20.22 29.77
CA GLU A 169 -24.22 21.22 30.66
C GLU A 169 -23.18 21.90 31.55
N LEU A 170 -22.28 21.13 32.16
CA LEU A 170 -21.17 21.67 32.96
C LEU A 170 -20.25 22.58 32.13
N LEU A 171 -19.98 22.20 30.89
CA LEU A 171 -19.15 23.01 29.98
C LEU A 171 -19.85 24.34 29.65
N GLN A 172 -21.16 24.32 29.38
CA GLN A 172 -21.94 25.53 29.11
C GLN A 172 -21.98 26.47 30.30
N GLU A 173 -22.17 25.95 31.51
CA GLU A 173 -22.15 26.78 32.72
C GLU A 173 -20.80 27.45 32.94
N GLN A 174 -19.70 26.72 32.72
CA GLN A 174 -18.35 27.29 32.78
C GLN A 174 -18.14 28.42 31.79
N TYR A 175 -18.53 28.24 30.52
CA TYR A 175 -18.42 29.28 29.50
C TYR A 175 -19.23 30.54 29.81
N LEU A 176 -20.40 30.37 30.44
CA LEU A 176 -21.27 31.49 30.80
C LEU A 176 -20.68 32.29 31.96
N GLN A 177 -20.14 31.61 32.97
CA GLN A 177 -19.41 32.25 34.08
C GLN A 177 -18.16 32.98 33.59
N GLU A 178 -17.39 32.38 32.68
CA GLU A 178 -16.18 32.99 32.14
C GLU A 178 -16.51 34.23 31.29
N ASN A 179 -17.58 34.20 30.48
CA ASN A 179 -18.03 35.38 29.75
C ASN A 179 -18.42 36.54 30.68
N VAL A 180 -19.16 36.27 31.76
CA VAL A 180 -19.54 37.31 32.73
C VAL A 180 -18.29 37.91 33.39
N ARG A 181 -17.32 37.07 33.75
CA ARG A 181 -16.04 37.52 34.31
C ARG A 181 -15.29 38.42 33.31
N LEU A 182 -15.12 37.98 32.07
CA LEU A 182 -14.43 38.73 31.03
C LEU A 182 -15.12 40.07 30.74
N GLN A 183 -16.46 40.11 30.72
CA GLN A 183 -17.21 41.36 30.58
C GLN A 183 -16.95 42.32 31.75
N SER A 184 -16.86 41.80 32.97
CA SER A 184 -16.56 42.61 34.16
C SER A 184 -15.14 43.18 34.12
N GLU A 185 -14.16 42.36 33.73
CA GLU A 185 -12.75 42.78 33.58
C GLU A 185 -12.62 43.83 32.46
N LEU A 186 -13.31 43.64 31.34
CA LEU A 186 -13.33 44.60 30.23
C LEU A 186 -13.94 45.94 30.66
N LYS A 187 -15.05 45.92 31.43
CA LYS A 187 -15.66 47.14 31.96
C LYS A 187 -14.75 47.87 32.95
N GLN A 188 -14.05 47.14 33.81
CA GLN A 188 -13.05 47.72 34.72
C GLN A 188 -11.88 48.34 33.96
N ALA A 189 -11.32 47.63 32.98
CA ALA A 189 -10.24 48.12 32.14
C ALA A 189 -10.64 49.40 31.39
N LEU A 190 -11.86 49.44 30.81
CA LEU A 190 -12.39 50.65 30.18
C LEU A 190 -12.53 51.82 31.16
N SER A 191 -13.00 51.58 32.39
CA SER A 191 -13.12 52.64 33.40
C SER A 191 -11.77 53.20 33.84
N VAL A 192 -10.74 52.34 33.94
CA VAL A 192 -9.37 52.77 34.25
C VAL A 192 -8.80 53.57 33.07
N LEU A 193 -8.99 53.11 31.85
CA LEU A 193 -8.55 53.82 30.64
C LEU A 193 -9.19 55.22 30.54
N ASP A 194 -10.50 55.31 30.78
CA ASP A 194 -11.24 56.57 30.75
C ASP A 194 -10.74 57.53 31.83
N SER A 195 -10.41 57.02 33.03
CA SER A 195 -9.83 57.81 34.12
C SER A 195 -8.41 58.33 33.85
N LEU A 196 -7.64 57.66 32.98
CA LEU A 196 -6.30 58.07 32.56
C LEU A 196 -6.32 59.04 31.35
N SER A 197 -7.47 59.17 30.67
CA SER A 197 -7.66 60.04 29.51
C SER A 197 -8.14 61.45 29.87
N ARG A 198 -8.48 61.70 31.15
CA ARG A 198 -8.75 63.02 31.73
C ARG A 198 -7.51 63.57 32.42
#